data_AF-A0A1M2ZQD9-F1
#
_entry.id   AF-A0A1M2ZQD9-F1
#
_cell.length_a   1.000
_cell.length_b   1.000
_cell.length_c   1.000
_cell.angle_alpha   90.00
_cell.angle_beta   90.00
_cell.angle_gamma   90.00
#
_symmetry.space_group_name_H-M   'P 1'
#
loop_
_entity.id
_entity.type
_entity.pdbx_description
1 polymer ?
#
loop_
_entity_poly.entity_id
_entity_poly.type
_entity_poly.pdbx_seq_one_letter_code
_entity_poly.pdbx_strand_id
1 'polypeptide(L)'
;KQAVPEVGILTDVALDPYTAHGHDGLVDDAGYVLNDATVEVLVGQSLNQAAAGADIIAPSDMMDGRIGTIRDALEAAGHINVQIMAYAAKYASAFYGPFRDAVGSRGLLKGDKKTYQMDHANADEALREVAMDLAEGADSVMVKPGLPYLDIIRQVKDAFGVPVFAYQVSGEYAMIEAAAAAGAGDRDALVLETLTAFRRAGCSGVLTYHAVHAARLLGA
;
A
#
# COMPACT_ATOMS: atom_id res chain seq x y z
N LYS A 1 4.30 8.99 18.30
CA LYS A 1 4.97 10.23 17.85
C LYS A 1 5.85 10.89 18.91
N GLN A 2 5.36 11.17 20.12
CA GLN A 2 6.09 11.92 21.17
C GLN A 2 7.53 11.46 21.45
N ALA A 3 7.80 10.15 21.45
CA ALA A 3 9.13 9.61 21.73
C ALA A 3 10.16 9.82 20.61
N VAL A 4 9.71 10.06 19.37
CA VAL A 4 10.54 10.12 18.15
C VAL A 4 9.97 11.17 17.17
N PRO A 5 10.01 12.47 17.49
CA PRO A 5 9.30 13.51 16.73
C PRO A 5 9.74 13.63 15.27
N GLU A 6 11.00 13.33 14.97
CA GLU A 6 11.59 13.39 13.62
C GLU A 6 11.24 12.17 12.74
N VAL A 7 10.68 11.10 13.33
CA VAL A 7 10.31 9.89 12.58
C VAL A 7 8.92 10.08 12.00
N GLY A 8 8.80 10.01 10.68
CA GLY A 8 7.51 9.99 9.98
C GLY A 8 6.71 8.74 10.34
N ILE A 9 5.46 8.93 10.73
CA ILE A 9 4.52 7.85 11.05
C ILE A 9 3.49 7.76 9.93
N LEU A 10 3.56 6.66 9.19
CA LEU A 10 2.55 6.26 8.23
C LEU A 10 1.65 5.20 8.86
N THR A 11 0.34 5.41 8.80
CA THR A 11 -0.65 4.42 9.25
C THR A 11 -1.47 3.91 8.08
N ASP A 12 -1.70 2.60 8.06
CA ASP A 12 -2.55 1.93 7.07
C ASP A 12 -4.03 2.14 7.44
N VAL A 13 -4.85 2.43 6.43
CA VAL A 13 -6.31 2.56 6.55
C VAL A 13 -6.95 1.47 5.69
N ALA A 14 -7.47 0.46 6.37
CA ALA A 14 -8.18 -0.70 5.84
C ALA A 14 -8.87 -1.43 7.00
N LEU A 15 -9.93 -2.19 6.69
CA LEU A 15 -10.68 -2.93 7.71
C LEU A 15 -10.28 -4.39 7.86
N ASP A 16 -9.42 -4.93 7.00
CA ASP A 16 -9.10 -6.37 7.00
C ASP A 16 -8.47 -6.92 8.30
N PRO A 17 -7.72 -6.15 9.11
CA PRO A 17 -7.26 -6.61 10.42
C PRO A 17 -8.35 -6.59 11.50
N TYR A 18 -9.49 -5.95 11.23
CA TYR A 18 -10.55 -5.66 12.20
C TYR A 18 -11.87 -6.37 11.89
N THR A 19 -12.01 -6.98 10.71
CA THR A 19 -13.21 -7.70 10.30
C THR A 19 -13.09 -9.20 10.54
N ALA A 20 -14.18 -9.83 10.97
CA ALA A 20 -14.22 -11.28 11.22
C ALA A 20 -14.10 -12.13 9.93
N HIS A 21 -14.30 -11.52 8.76
CA HIS A 21 -14.23 -12.15 7.45
C HIS A 21 -12.99 -11.76 6.64
N GLY A 22 -12.11 -10.89 7.17
CA GLY A 22 -10.83 -10.53 6.56
C GLY A 22 -10.91 -9.74 5.23
N HIS A 23 -12.07 -9.16 4.91
CA HIS A 23 -12.20 -8.21 3.79
C HIS A 23 -11.83 -6.81 4.25
N ASP A 24 -11.38 -6.00 3.30
CA ASP A 24 -10.88 -4.64 3.52
C ASP A 24 -12.04 -3.66 3.83
N GLY A 25 -13.29 -4.11 3.69
CA GLY A 25 -14.52 -3.36 3.90
C GLY A 25 -15.67 -4.15 4.54
N LEU A 26 -16.82 -3.48 4.74
CA LEU A 26 -18.06 -4.09 5.23
C LEU A 26 -18.68 -4.99 4.16
N VAL A 27 -19.28 -6.13 4.54
CA VAL A 27 -19.90 -7.07 3.60
C VAL A 27 -21.41 -7.18 3.78
N ASP A 28 -22.14 -7.41 2.68
CA ASP A 28 -23.56 -7.76 2.71
C ASP A 28 -23.81 -9.24 3.00
N ASP A 29 -25.09 -9.64 3.01
CA ASP A 29 -25.51 -11.03 3.25
C ASP A 29 -24.97 -12.03 2.18
N ALA A 30 -24.65 -11.54 0.98
CA ALA A 30 -24.05 -12.34 -0.09
C ALA A 30 -22.51 -12.40 -0.01
N GLY A 31 -21.89 -11.65 0.89
CA GLY A 31 -20.45 -11.53 1.04
C GLY A 31 -19.80 -10.53 0.07
N TYR A 32 -20.59 -9.65 -0.56
CA TYR A 32 -20.07 -8.57 -1.40
C TYR A 32 -19.65 -7.38 -0.54
N VAL A 33 -18.49 -6.79 -0.83
CA VAL A 33 -17.97 -5.63 -0.10
C VAL A 33 -18.74 -4.38 -0.52
N LEU A 34 -19.42 -3.75 0.43
CA LEU A 34 -20.22 -2.55 0.22
C LEU A 34 -19.33 -1.30 0.17
N ASN A 35 -19.18 -0.70 -1.01
CA ASN A 35 -18.27 0.43 -1.25
C ASN A 35 -18.53 1.61 -0.30
N ASP A 36 -19.67 2.30 -0.44
CA ASP A 36 -19.92 3.57 0.24
C ASP A 36 -19.99 3.40 1.77
N ALA A 37 -20.62 2.32 2.24
CA ALA A 37 -20.68 2.00 3.66
C ALA A 37 -19.29 1.70 4.25
N THR A 38 -18.38 1.12 3.44
CA THR A 38 -16.99 0.93 3.84
C THR A 38 -16.25 2.26 3.93
N VAL A 39 -16.39 3.13 2.91
CA VAL A 39 -15.74 4.44 2.88
C VAL A 39 -16.09 5.27 4.12
N GLU A 40 -17.35 5.24 4.58
CA GLU A 40 -17.75 5.92 5.83
C GLU A 40 -16.93 5.47 7.05
N VAL A 41 -16.67 4.17 7.19
CA VAL A 41 -15.86 3.63 8.29
C VAL A 41 -14.39 4.00 8.13
N LEU A 42 -13.85 3.96 6.90
CA LEU A 42 -12.47 4.32 6.61
C LEU A 42 -12.18 5.81 6.89
N VAL A 43 -13.16 6.69 6.69
CA VAL A 43 -13.07 8.10 7.10
C VAL A 43 -12.89 8.21 8.62
N GLY A 44 -13.72 7.49 9.39
CA GLY A 44 -13.60 7.46 10.86
C GLY A 44 -12.23 6.94 11.33
N GLN A 45 -11.72 5.89 10.70
CA GLN A 45 -10.38 5.36 10.96
C GLN A 45 -9.29 6.38 10.65
N SER A 46 -9.39 7.07 9.50
CA SER A 46 -8.43 8.09 9.05
C SER A 46 -8.36 9.27 10.02
N LEU A 47 -9.53 9.79 10.44
CA LEU A 47 -9.60 10.88 11.42
C LEU A 47 -9.02 10.47 12.78
N ASN A 48 -9.31 9.25 13.24
CA ASN A 48 -8.75 8.74 14.49
C ASN A 48 -7.21 8.65 14.44
N GLN A 49 -6.66 8.12 13.35
CA GLN A 49 -5.22 8.02 13.16
C GLN A 49 -4.55 9.40 13.05
N ALA A 50 -5.17 10.34 12.31
CA ALA A 50 -4.70 11.72 12.21
C ALA A 50 -4.71 12.43 13.59
N ALA A 51 -5.79 12.29 14.36
CA ALA A 51 -5.88 12.83 15.72
C ALA A 51 -4.83 12.22 16.67
N ALA A 52 -4.41 10.98 16.43
CA ALA A 52 -3.34 10.32 17.17
C ALA A 52 -1.92 10.78 16.76
N GLY A 53 -1.80 11.61 15.72
CA GLY A 53 -0.56 12.20 15.24
C GLY A 53 0.16 11.39 14.16
N ALA A 54 -0.59 10.66 13.32
CA ALA A 54 -0.07 10.14 12.06
C ALA A 54 0.32 11.30 11.13
N ASP A 55 1.49 11.22 10.49
CA ASP A 55 1.94 12.21 9.51
C ASP A 55 1.39 11.89 8.11
N ILE A 56 1.20 10.59 7.83
CA ILE A 56 0.70 10.08 6.55
C ILE A 56 -0.39 9.05 6.82
N ILE A 57 -1.54 9.23 6.18
CA ILE A 57 -2.61 8.25 6.07
C ILE A 57 -2.45 7.50 4.76
N ALA A 58 -2.47 6.17 4.80
CA ALA A 58 -2.26 5.35 3.61
C ALA A 58 -3.42 4.37 3.40
N PRO A 59 -4.52 4.79 2.73
CA PRO A 59 -5.68 3.95 2.44
C PRO A 59 -5.29 2.83 1.48
N SER A 60 -5.44 1.59 1.94
CA SER A 60 -5.07 0.40 1.17
C SER A 60 -6.26 -0.46 0.73
N ASP A 61 -7.47 -0.06 1.07
CA ASP A 61 -8.73 -0.78 0.89
C ASP A 61 -9.17 -1.02 -0.57
N MET A 62 -8.82 -0.12 -1.50
CA MET A 62 -9.27 -0.10 -2.92
C MET A 62 -10.77 0.11 -3.12
N MET A 63 -11.46 0.83 -2.25
CA MET A 63 -12.82 1.29 -2.49
C MET A 63 -12.83 2.48 -3.46
N ASP A 64 -13.86 2.59 -4.29
CA ASP A 64 -14.02 3.72 -5.20
C ASP A 64 -14.32 5.01 -4.41
N GLY A 65 -13.64 6.11 -4.74
CA GLY A 65 -13.90 7.44 -4.15
C GLY A 65 -13.41 7.65 -2.71
N ARG A 66 -12.71 6.68 -2.11
CA ARG A 66 -12.26 6.80 -0.71
C ARG A 66 -11.29 7.95 -0.49
N ILE A 67 -10.44 8.27 -1.47
CA ILE A 67 -9.39 9.28 -1.30
C ILE A 67 -10.02 10.65 -1.13
N GLY A 68 -10.97 11.01 -1.99
CA GLY A 68 -11.64 12.30 -1.95
C GLY A 68 -12.42 12.47 -0.66
N THR A 69 -13.14 11.42 -0.26
CA THR A 69 -13.93 11.43 0.99
C THR A 69 -13.03 11.56 2.23
N ILE A 70 -11.89 10.87 2.25
CA ILE A 70 -10.90 10.97 3.34
C ILE A 70 -10.26 12.36 3.36
N ARG A 71 -9.89 12.91 2.19
CA ARG A 71 -9.34 14.27 2.07
C ARG A 71 -10.30 15.30 2.62
N ASP A 72 -11.56 15.30 2.16
CA ASP A 72 -12.58 16.26 2.61
C ASP A 72 -12.77 16.20 4.12
N ALA A 73 -12.78 14.99 4.70
CA ALA A 73 -12.90 14.81 6.13
C ALA A 73 -11.68 15.34 6.90
N LEU A 74 -10.45 15.07 6.44
CA LEU A 74 -9.23 15.59 7.05
C LEU A 74 -9.20 17.12 7.04
N GLU A 75 -9.57 17.75 5.91
CA GLU A 75 -9.67 19.21 5.79
C GLU A 75 -10.71 19.78 6.78
N ALA A 76 -11.92 19.21 6.79
CA ALA A 76 -13.01 19.66 7.65
C ALA A 76 -12.67 19.53 9.16
N ALA A 77 -11.88 18.52 9.53
CA ALA A 77 -11.42 18.31 10.89
C ALA A 77 -10.15 19.13 11.26
N GLY A 78 -9.61 19.91 10.32
CA GLY A 78 -8.42 20.75 10.53
C GLY A 78 -7.08 20.00 10.44
N HIS A 79 -7.06 18.77 9.93
CA HIS A 79 -5.87 17.95 9.69
C HIS A 79 -5.19 18.26 8.34
N ILE A 80 -5.08 19.55 8.01
CA ILE A 80 -4.72 20.06 6.67
C ILE A 80 -3.32 19.65 6.16
N ASN A 81 -2.42 19.26 7.06
CA ASN A 81 -1.04 18.87 6.71
C ASN A 81 -0.82 17.35 6.73
N VAL A 82 -1.84 16.57 7.09
CA VAL A 82 -1.75 15.11 7.04
C VAL A 82 -1.77 14.70 5.58
N GLN A 83 -0.73 13.99 5.16
CA GLN A 83 -0.59 13.54 3.77
C GLN A 83 -1.43 12.29 3.53
N ILE A 84 -1.88 12.12 2.30
CA ILE A 84 -2.50 10.89 1.81
C ILE A 84 -1.55 10.20 0.84
N MET A 85 -1.13 8.99 1.21
CA MET A 85 -0.38 8.07 0.33
C MET A 85 -1.33 6.98 -0.16
N ALA A 86 -1.95 7.20 -1.30
CA ALA A 86 -2.96 6.28 -1.83
C ALA A 86 -2.31 5.00 -2.36
N TYR A 87 -2.81 3.83 -1.96
CA TYR A 87 -2.50 2.57 -2.66
C TYR A 87 -3.27 2.50 -3.98
N ALA A 88 -2.99 3.43 -4.88
CA ALA A 88 -3.75 3.64 -6.10
C ALA A 88 -3.72 2.45 -7.05
N ALA A 89 -2.60 1.73 -7.13
CA ALA A 89 -2.48 0.54 -7.96
C ALA A 89 -2.17 -0.69 -7.10
N LYS A 90 -3.17 -1.22 -6.39
CA LYS A 90 -3.07 -2.44 -5.58
C LYS A 90 -3.74 -3.63 -6.28
N TYR A 91 -2.92 -4.57 -6.72
CA TYR A 91 -3.35 -5.73 -7.49
C TYR A 91 -3.80 -6.91 -6.61
N ALA A 92 -4.74 -7.70 -7.11
CA ALA A 92 -5.17 -8.98 -6.58
C ALA A 92 -4.07 -10.05 -6.78
N SER A 93 -3.05 -9.99 -5.94
CA SER A 93 -1.78 -10.68 -6.15
C SER A 93 -1.60 -11.96 -5.32
N ALA A 94 -0.91 -12.94 -5.91
CA ALA A 94 -0.46 -14.15 -5.21
C ALA A 94 0.72 -13.91 -4.25
N PHE A 95 1.41 -12.76 -4.36
CA PHE A 95 2.60 -12.44 -3.55
C PHE A 95 2.28 -12.04 -2.10
N TYR A 96 1.00 -11.98 -1.71
CA TYR A 96 0.59 -11.62 -0.34
C TYR A 96 0.58 -12.79 0.66
N GLY A 97 0.93 -14.01 0.24
CA GLY A 97 0.87 -15.21 1.09
C GLY A 97 1.51 -15.04 2.47
N PRO A 98 2.81 -14.70 2.57
CA PRO A 98 3.47 -14.56 3.86
C PRO A 98 2.95 -13.38 4.72
N PHE A 99 2.41 -12.32 4.10
CA PHE A 99 1.78 -11.22 4.83
C PHE A 99 0.51 -11.69 5.54
N ARG A 100 -0.32 -12.49 4.87
CA ARG A 100 -1.55 -13.06 5.46
C ARG A 100 -1.25 -13.96 6.67
N ASP A 101 -0.11 -14.65 6.65
CA ASP A 101 0.40 -15.36 7.84
C ASP A 101 0.75 -14.38 8.96
N ALA A 102 1.54 -13.35 8.65
CA ALA A 102 2.07 -12.41 9.64
C ALA A 102 0.99 -11.57 10.34
N VAL A 103 -0.07 -11.16 9.63
CA VAL A 103 -1.18 -10.38 10.21
C VAL A 103 -2.33 -11.24 10.74
N GLY A 104 -2.19 -12.57 10.73
CA GLY A 104 -3.20 -13.49 11.25
C GLY A 104 -4.50 -13.57 10.45
N SER A 105 -4.51 -13.05 9.21
CA SER A 105 -5.70 -13.08 8.34
C SER A 105 -5.84 -14.37 7.53
N ARG A 106 -4.81 -15.24 7.54
CA ARG A 106 -4.86 -16.54 6.88
C ARG A 106 -5.93 -17.43 7.53
N GLY A 107 -6.99 -17.70 6.77
CA GLY A 107 -8.14 -18.50 7.21
C GLY A 107 -9.37 -17.68 7.60
N LEU A 108 -9.24 -16.37 7.79
CA LEU A 108 -10.38 -15.46 7.98
C LEU A 108 -11.02 -15.06 6.66
N LEU A 109 -10.19 -14.80 5.63
CA LEU A 109 -10.68 -14.44 4.31
C LEU A 109 -11.50 -15.60 3.70
N LYS A 110 -12.80 -15.35 3.54
CA LYS A 110 -13.71 -16.22 2.80
C LYS A 110 -13.90 -15.62 1.39
N GLY A 111 -13.48 -16.35 0.35
CA GLY A 111 -13.52 -15.86 -1.03
C GLY A 111 -12.21 -15.22 -1.46
N ASP A 112 -12.27 -14.19 -2.31
CA ASP A 112 -11.10 -13.46 -2.78
C ASP A 112 -11.35 -11.94 -2.78
N LYS A 113 -10.31 -11.18 -3.13
CA LYS A 113 -10.33 -9.71 -3.10
C LYS A 113 -10.49 -9.10 -4.50
N LYS A 114 -10.88 -9.90 -5.51
CA LYS A 114 -10.85 -9.50 -6.94
C LYS A 114 -11.97 -8.53 -7.34
N THR A 115 -12.96 -8.33 -6.47
CA THR A 115 -14.04 -7.36 -6.74
C THR A 115 -13.64 -5.92 -6.44
N TYR A 116 -12.44 -5.69 -5.91
CA TYR A 116 -11.92 -4.36 -5.56
C TYR A 116 -10.41 -4.23 -5.78
N GLN A 117 -9.60 -5.28 -5.51
CA GLN A 117 -8.21 -5.28 -5.93
C GLN A 117 -8.12 -5.54 -7.43
N MET A 118 -7.22 -4.81 -8.10
CA MET A 118 -7.11 -4.82 -9.55
C MET A 118 -6.68 -6.17 -10.12
N ASP A 119 -7.12 -6.48 -11.34
CA ASP A 119 -6.59 -7.63 -12.08
C ASP A 119 -5.12 -7.38 -12.44
N HIS A 120 -4.25 -8.34 -12.15
CA HIS A 120 -2.82 -8.26 -12.41
C HIS A 120 -2.46 -8.23 -13.90
N ALA A 121 -3.41 -8.54 -14.79
CA ALA A 121 -3.25 -8.39 -16.23
C ALA A 121 -3.40 -6.94 -16.73
N ASN A 122 -3.94 -6.02 -15.91
CA ASN A 122 -4.41 -4.72 -16.37
C ASN A 122 -3.41 -3.60 -16.09
N ALA A 123 -2.70 -3.13 -17.12
CA ALA A 123 -1.82 -1.96 -17.02
C ALA A 123 -2.59 -0.62 -17.16
N ASP A 124 -3.45 -0.51 -18.18
CA ASP A 124 -4.17 0.74 -18.48
C ASP A 124 -5.19 1.14 -17.40
N GLU A 125 -5.69 0.15 -16.65
CA GLU A 125 -6.53 0.40 -15.45
C GLU A 125 -5.74 1.12 -14.36
N ALA A 126 -4.48 0.77 -14.14
CA ALA A 126 -3.65 1.38 -13.11
C ALA A 126 -3.49 2.89 -13.29
N LEU A 127 -3.39 3.34 -14.55
CA LEU A 127 -3.30 4.76 -14.87
C LEU A 127 -4.62 5.48 -14.61
N ARG A 128 -5.76 4.81 -14.79
CA ARG A 128 -7.08 5.39 -14.48
C ARG A 128 -7.28 5.52 -12.97
N GLU A 129 -6.93 4.48 -12.20
CA GLU A 129 -6.98 4.51 -10.73
C GLU A 129 -6.08 5.61 -10.15
N VAL A 130 -4.83 5.68 -10.62
CA VAL A 130 -3.90 6.73 -10.19
C VAL A 130 -4.40 8.12 -10.56
N ALA A 131 -4.95 8.31 -11.75
CA ALA A 131 -5.51 9.60 -12.15
C ALA A 131 -6.68 10.01 -11.25
N MET A 132 -7.54 9.06 -10.88
CA MET A 132 -8.67 9.28 -9.97
C MET A 132 -8.18 9.71 -8.59
N ASP A 133 -7.29 8.94 -7.97
CA ASP A 133 -6.75 9.24 -6.64
C ASP A 133 -6.03 10.60 -6.57
N LEU A 134 -5.30 10.96 -7.63
CA LEU A 134 -4.66 12.26 -7.72
C LEU A 134 -5.68 13.40 -7.86
N ALA A 135 -6.72 13.20 -8.67
CA ALA A 135 -7.80 14.19 -8.80
C ALA A 135 -8.59 14.37 -7.49
N GLU A 136 -8.66 13.30 -6.69
CA GLU A 136 -9.29 13.26 -5.37
C GLU A 136 -8.40 13.82 -4.24
N GLY A 137 -7.14 14.17 -4.53
CA GLY A 137 -6.27 14.87 -3.57
C GLY A 137 -5.27 13.98 -2.82
N ALA A 138 -4.88 12.84 -3.38
CA ALA A 138 -3.71 12.10 -2.91
C ALA A 138 -2.42 12.92 -3.12
N ASP A 139 -1.57 13.00 -2.09
CA ASP A 139 -0.27 13.69 -2.15
C ASP A 139 0.81 12.82 -2.81
N SER A 140 0.64 11.50 -2.71
CA SER A 140 1.50 10.50 -3.33
C SER A 140 0.73 9.22 -3.62
N VAL A 141 1.25 8.41 -4.54
CA VAL A 141 0.61 7.17 -4.97
C VAL A 141 1.55 5.99 -4.83
N MET A 142 0.98 4.80 -4.62
CA MET A 142 1.72 3.57 -4.42
C MET A 142 1.28 2.47 -5.37
N VAL A 143 2.26 1.75 -5.92
CA VAL A 143 2.07 0.49 -6.64
C VAL A 143 2.37 -0.68 -5.71
N LYS A 144 1.45 -1.65 -5.66
CA LYS A 144 1.56 -2.85 -4.83
C LYS A 144 0.99 -4.07 -5.55
N PRO A 145 1.74 -5.18 -5.69
CA PRO A 145 3.14 -5.41 -5.33
C PRO A 145 4.16 -4.53 -6.09
N GLY A 146 5.41 -4.56 -5.66
CA GLY A 146 6.47 -3.74 -6.22
C GLY A 146 7.12 -4.41 -7.43
N LEU A 147 8.00 -5.39 -7.18
CA LEU A 147 8.94 -5.94 -8.16
C LEU A 147 8.25 -6.53 -9.40
N PRO A 148 7.11 -7.23 -9.30
CA PRO A 148 6.40 -7.74 -10.47
C PRO A 148 5.71 -6.65 -11.32
N TYR A 149 5.66 -5.40 -10.84
CA TYR A 149 4.92 -4.29 -11.45
C TYR A 149 5.80 -3.05 -11.64
N LEU A 150 7.10 -3.24 -11.89
CA LEU A 150 8.04 -2.14 -12.18
C LEU A 150 7.65 -1.35 -13.44
N ASP A 151 7.01 -2.02 -14.40
CA ASP A 151 6.45 -1.40 -15.60
C ASP A 151 5.31 -0.43 -15.25
N ILE A 152 4.44 -0.79 -14.31
CA ILE A 152 3.38 0.09 -13.82
C ILE A 152 3.96 1.30 -13.11
N ILE A 153 4.97 1.11 -12.24
CA ILE A 153 5.67 2.21 -11.57
C ILE A 153 6.25 3.19 -12.60
N ARG A 154 6.86 2.66 -13.66
CA ARG A 154 7.42 3.48 -14.75
C ARG A 154 6.34 4.28 -15.47
N GLN A 155 5.26 3.61 -15.89
CA GLN A 155 4.14 4.27 -16.59
C GLN A 155 3.49 5.37 -15.73
N VAL A 156 3.25 5.10 -14.45
CA VAL A 156 2.72 6.08 -13.49
C VAL A 156 3.67 7.27 -13.34
N LYS A 157 4.98 7.01 -13.21
CA LYS A 157 5.96 8.08 -13.08
C LYS A 157 6.03 8.96 -14.32
N ASP A 158 5.95 8.37 -15.52
CA ASP A 158 5.96 9.07 -16.80
C ASP A 158 4.70 9.90 -17.02
N ALA A 159 3.53 9.34 -16.70
CA ALA A 159 2.24 9.98 -16.95
C ALA A 159 1.96 11.15 -16.01
N PHE A 160 2.31 11.03 -14.73
CA PHE A 160 1.84 11.97 -13.70
C PHE A 160 2.95 12.80 -13.06
N GLY A 161 4.22 12.37 -13.12
CA GLY A 161 5.34 13.13 -12.55
C GLY A 161 5.38 13.23 -11.02
N VAL A 162 4.36 12.73 -10.31
CA VAL A 162 4.19 12.80 -8.84
C VAL A 162 5.18 11.92 -8.06
N PRO A 163 5.24 12.04 -6.72
CA PRO A 163 5.91 11.03 -5.89
C PRO A 163 5.22 9.66 -6.00
N VAL A 164 5.99 8.67 -6.44
CA VAL A 164 5.52 7.28 -6.58
C VAL A 164 6.25 6.41 -5.57
N PHE A 165 5.51 5.56 -4.86
CA PHE A 165 6.04 4.59 -3.92
C PHE A 165 5.81 3.17 -4.43
N ALA A 166 6.69 2.26 -4.04
CA ALA A 166 6.48 0.83 -4.22
C ALA A 166 6.35 0.15 -2.86
N TYR A 167 5.49 -0.87 -2.78
CA TYR A 167 5.52 -1.82 -1.67
C TYR A 167 6.23 -3.09 -2.14
N GLN A 168 7.44 -3.36 -1.66
CA GLN A 168 8.09 -4.67 -1.81
C GLN A 168 7.43 -5.65 -0.85
N VAL A 169 6.46 -6.41 -1.34
CA VAL A 169 5.54 -7.16 -0.46
C VAL A 169 6.19 -8.39 0.14
N SER A 170 5.49 -9.02 1.07
CA SER A 170 6.00 -10.15 1.85
C SER A 170 6.49 -11.33 1.02
N GLY A 171 5.82 -11.62 -0.10
CA GLY A 171 6.23 -12.69 -1.02
C GLY A 171 7.54 -12.34 -1.74
N GLU A 172 7.72 -11.09 -2.14
CA GLU A 172 8.97 -10.61 -2.74
C GLU A 172 10.12 -10.70 -1.73
N TYR A 173 9.87 -10.27 -0.49
CA TYR A 173 10.82 -10.45 0.61
C TYR A 173 11.20 -11.93 0.80
N ALA A 174 10.20 -12.80 0.94
CA ALA A 174 10.40 -14.23 1.20
C ALA A 174 11.13 -14.93 0.05
N MET A 175 10.91 -14.52 -1.19
CA MET A 175 11.63 -15.06 -2.35
C MET A 175 13.13 -14.77 -2.30
N ILE A 176 13.53 -13.55 -1.90
CA ILE A 176 14.95 -13.20 -1.74
C ILE A 176 15.57 -14.03 -0.63
N GLU A 177 14.91 -14.12 0.54
CA GLU A 177 15.41 -14.90 1.67
C GLU A 177 15.53 -16.39 1.32
N ALA A 178 14.55 -16.95 0.60
CA ALA A 178 14.58 -18.35 0.16
C ALA A 178 15.70 -18.62 -0.86
N ALA A 179 15.91 -17.71 -1.81
CA ALA A 179 16.98 -17.83 -2.80
C ALA A 179 18.37 -17.79 -2.13
N ALA A 180 18.57 -16.86 -1.19
CA ALA A 180 19.81 -16.77 -0.41
C ALA A 180 20.04 -18.03 0.43
N ALA A 181 19.02 -18.52 1.13
CA ALA A 181 19.11 -19.74 1.94
C ALA A 181 19.43 -21.00 1.11
N ALA A 182 18.98 -21.05 -0.15
CA ALA A 182 19.29 -22.12 -1.08
C ALA A 182 20.69 -21.99 -1.73
N GLY A 183 21.44 -20.92 -1.43
CA GLY A 183 22.74 -20.63 -2.05
C GLY A 183 22.63 -20.17 -3.51
N ALA A 184 21.44 -19.76 -3.95
CA ALA A 184 21.19 -19.34 -5.34
C ALA A 184 21.64 -17.90 -5.63
N GLY A 185 21.99 -17.12 -4.61
CA GLY A 185 22.52 -15.76 -4.76
C GLY A 185 23.00 -15.17 -3.44
N ASP A 186 23.78 -14.10 -3.54
CA ASP A 186 24.21 -13.31 -2.38
C ASP A 186 23.05 -12.43 -1.87
N ARG A 187 22.71 -12.56 -0.59
CA ARG A 187 21.55 -11.89 0.01
C ARG A 187 21.64 -10.37 -0.09
N ASP A 188 22.82 -9.81 0.22
CA ASP A 188 23.01 -8.36 0.32
C ASP A 188 22.95 -7.73 -1.08
N ALA A 189 23.59 -8.36 -2.06
CA ALA A 189 23.50 -7.96 -3.46
C ALA A 189 22.06 -8.01 -3.98
N LEU A 190 21.33 -9.11 -3.73
CA LEU A 190 19.93 -9.26 -4.17
C LEU A 190 19.02 -8.18 -3.58
N VAL A 191 19.17 -7.87 -2.29
CA VAL A 191 18.40 -6.81 -1.63
C VAL A 191 18.69 -5.44 -2.26
N LEU A 192 19.97 -5.06 -2.38
CA LEU A 192 20.34 -3.74 -2.89
C LEU A 192 19.98 -3.57 -4.38
N GLU A 193 20.14 -4.61 -5.19
CA GLU A 193 19.75 -4.58 -6.60
C GLU A 193 18.24 -4.43 -6.76
N THR A 194 17.45 -5.13 -5.94
CA THR A 194 15.99 -4.99 -5.91
C THR A 194 15.56 -3.57 -5.56
N LEU A 195 16.14 -2.98 -4.50
CA LEU A 195 15.83 -1.59 -4.11
C LEU A 195 16.27 -0.58 -5.17
N THR A 196 17.40 -0.83 -5.83
CA THR A 196 17.88 -0.02 -6.96
C THR A 196 16.92 -0.12 -8.16
N ALA A 197 16.32 -1.30 -8.41
CA ALA A 197 15.34 -1.47 -9.48
C ALA A 197 14.09 -0.61 -9.24
N PHE A 198 13.58 -0.51 -8.01
CA PHE A 198 12.49 0.41 -7.67
C PHE A 198 12.84 1.86 -7.94
N ARG A 199 14.04 2.29 -7.52
CA ARG A 199 14.51 3.65 -7.78
C ARG A 199 14.63 3.93 -9.27
N ARG A 200 15.19 2.99 -10.04
CA ARG A 200 15.31 3.08 -11.51
C ARG A 200 13.95 3.15 -12.19
N ALA A 201 12.96 2.39 -11.73
CA ALA A 201 11.61 2.41 -12.28
C ALA A 201 10.92 3.77 -12.08
N GLY A 202 11.24 4.49 -11.01
CA GLY A 202 10.75 5.85 -10.78
C GLY A 202 10.33 6.15 -9.34
N CYS A 203 10.56 5.23 -8.40
CA CYS A 203 10.11 5.40 -7.02
C CYS A 203 10.85 6.54 -6.30
N SER A 204 10.08 7.34 -5.57
CA SER A 204 10.56 8.28 -4.56
C SER A 204 10.93 7.57 -3.25
N GLY A 205 10.25 6.48 -2.93
CA GLY A 205 10.52 5.66 -1.74
C GLY A 205 9.97 4.24 -1.89
N VAL A 206 10.37 3.35 -0.99
CA VAL A 206 9.98 1.92 -1.00
C VAL A 206 9.60 1.49 0.41
N LEU A 207 8.42 0.89 0.57
CA LEU A 207 8.03 0.15 1.76
C LEU A 207 8.59 -1.27 1.63
N THR A 208 9.54 -1.62 2.49
CA THR A 208 10.23 -2.91 2.44
C THR A 208 10.55 -3.47 3.82
N TYR A 209 10.39 -4.78 3.98
CA TYR A 209 10.84 -5.52 5.16
C TYR A 209 12.37 -5.55 5.29
N HIS A 210 13.11 -5.27 4.21
CA HIS A 210 14.56 -5.18 4.21
C HIS A 210 15.08 -3.79 4.63
N ALA A 211 14.22 -2.82 4.98
CA ALA A 211 14.62 -1.42 5.22
C ALA A 211 15.80 -1.27 6.20
N VAL A 212 15.71 -1.90 7.38
CA VAL A 212 16.76 -1.84 8.42
C VAL A 212 18.05 -2.51 7.93
N HIS A 213 17.94 -3.60 7.16
CA HIS A 213 19.10 -4.30 6.62
C HIS A 213 19.81 -3.46 5.55
N ALA A 214 19.05 -2.94 4.59
CA ALA A 214 19.57 -2.07 3.54
C ALA A 214 20.21 -0.79 4.10
N ALA A 215 19.61 -0.17 5.12
CA ALA A 215 20.18 1.00 5.78
C ALA A 215 21.59 0.73 6.33
N ARG A 216 21.81 -0.43 6.97
CA ARG A 216 23.13 -0.85 7.46
C ARG A 216 24.14 -1.04 6.34
N LEU A 217 23.72 -1.65 5.22
CA LEU A 217 24.59 -1.85 4.06
C LEU A 217 24.99 -0.52 3.40
N LEU A 218 24.09 0.46 3.41
CA LEU A 218 24.33 1.79 2.84
C LEU A 218 25.12 2.72 3.78
N GLY A 219 25.32 2.33 5.04
CA GLY A 219 25.99 3.16 6.04
C GLY A 219 25.17 4.39 6.47
N ALA A 220 23.84 4.27 6.43
CA ALA A 220 22.89 5.30 6.85
C ALA A 220 22.68 5.34 8.36
#